data_AF-A0A1Z4V1C9-F1
#
_entry.id   AF-A0A1Z4V1C9-F1
#
_cell.length_a   1.000
_cell.length_b   1.000
_cell.length_c   1.000
_cell.angle_alpha   90.00
_cell.angle_beta   90.00
_cell.angle_gamma   90.00
#
_symmetry.space_group_name_H-M   'P 1'
#
loop_
_entity.id
_entity.type
_entity.pdbx_description
1 polymer ?
#
loop_
_entity_poly.entity_id
_entity_poly.type
_entity_poly.pdbx_seq_one_letter_code
_entity_poly.pdbx_strand_id
1 'polypeptide(L)'
;MGVFAINRNTATINMLVKRKVKLVKAEDHTPIIEIAGLLAHDLHNFNNYTIVKDGKVHISTLNIKISNKKVFDLLQSKGVIIVDKFEFDCEYQIQLDNLPLVPVNIKFGNIDGLFTQLAEIKVIMSILSACLRHRHQSELFVSNQVEELKQHYLSKNLYLNFPTTQEYSEPIDSHISHKIEFGNQDILNLSKLYAANQFLARRYEVYDQETGEIFLKPTWEMWLNQNIAFRQKAISARMKLTKVDDLMKPIFDDFLGININGKVGEILSKVGEHNLALLYTQHANKSVNREDLIAVMTTAYKTLAVYVEQIYRENISPMVFYIGSTGLLPNKIPATALTADQLAAKYPHLQFSKNEQSGTFFEVGNTIISIYPQTEYYSEKSLAVS
;
A
#
# COMPACT_ATOMS: atom_id res chain seq x y z
N MET A 1 20.28 -2.73 7.31
CA MET A 1 19.49 -2.53 8.56
C MET A 1 18.14 -3.20 8.36
N GLY A 2 17.63 -3.90 9.38
CA GLY A 2 16.32 -4.55 9.35
C GLY A 2 15.20 -3.58 9.75
N VAL A 3 14.05 -3.61 9.07
CA VAL A 3 12.87 -2.82 9.42
C VAL A 3 11.69 -3.76 9.64
N PHE A 4 11.02 -3.64 10.77
CA PHE A 4 9.81 -4.40 11.07
C PHE A 4 8.57 -3.62 10.61
N ALA A 5 7.62 -4.32 10.00
CA ALA A 5 6.35 -3.77 9.57
C ALA A 5 5.21 -4.71 9.95
N ILE A 6 4.21 -4.17 10.65
CA ILE A 6 2.95 -4.85 10.91
C ILE A 6 2.08 -4.72 9.65
N ASN A 7 1.47 -5.83 9.21
CA ASN A 7 0.56 -5.81 8.08
C ASN A 7 -0.69 -4.93 8.38
N ARG A 8 -1.36 -4.45 7.32
CA ARG A 8 -2.54 -3.59 7.40
C ARG A 8 -3.84 -4.35 7.52
N ASN A 9 -3.88 -5.63 7.18
CA ASN A 9 -5.12 -6.42 7.22
C ASN A 9 -4.93 -7.87 7.69
N THR A 10 -3.72 -8.28 8.11
CA THR A 10 -3.48 -9.57 8.76
C THR A 10 -2.65 -9.38 10.02
N ALA A 11 -2.72 -10.34 10.95
CA ALA A 11 -1.84 -10.40 12.11
C ALA A 11 -0.45 -10.92 11.75
N THR A 12 0.23 -10.23 10.82
CA THR A 12 1.54 -10.61 10.30
C THR A 12 2.55 -9.51 10.61
N ILE A 13 3.74 -9.89 11.10
CA ILE A 13 4.89 -9.00 11.24
C ILE A 13 5.98 -9.46 10.30
N ASN A 14 6.36 -8.58 9.40
CA ASN A 14 7.44 -8.80 8.45
C ASN A 14 8.68 -8.03 8.89
N MET A 15 9.86 -8.62 8.66
CA MET A 15 11.16 -8.00 8.84
C MET A 15 11.86 -7.91 7.49
N LEU A 16 11.99 -6.69 6.97
CA LEU A 16 12.73 -6.41 5.75
C LEU A 16 14.20 -6.19 6.08
N VAL A 17 15.09 -7.04 5.58
CA VAL A 17 16.54 -6.91 5.73
C VAL A 17 17.14 -6.45 4.41
N LYS A 18 17.73 -5.25 4.44
CA LYS A 18 18.49 -4.69 3.32
C LYS A 18 19.97 -5.06 3.44
N ARG A 19 20.52 -5.71 2.40
CA ARG A 19 21.94 -6.09 2.28
C ARG A 19 22.55 -5.45 1.03
N LYS A 20 23.79 -4.95 1.11
CA LYS A 20 24.53 -4.52 -0.08
C LYS A 20 24.93 -5.75 -0.89
N VAL A 21 24.81 -5.66 -2.22
CA VAL A 21 25.21 -6.71 -3.15
C VAL A 21 26.04 -6.14 -4.28
N LYS A 22 26.82 -7.01 -4.93
CA LYS A 22 27.59 -6.68 -6.13
C LYS A 22 27.07 -7.52 -7.28
N LEU A 23 26.96 -6.92 -8.45
CA LEU A 23 26.76 -7.67 -9.68
C LEU A 23 28.09 -8.26 -10.13
N VAL A 24 28.03 -9.50 -10.60
CA VAL A 24 29.18 -10.21 -11.16
C VAL A 24 28.77 -10.83 -12.49
N LYS A 25 29.71 -10.95 -13.41
CA LYS A 25 29.51 -11.73 -14.63
C LYS A 25 29.40 -13.21 -14.28
N ALA A 26 28.56 -13.94 -15.01
CA ALA A 26 28.33 -15.35 -14.74
C ALA A 26 29.54 -16.22 -15.15
N GLU A 27 30.28 -15.79 -16.17
CA GLU A 27 31.34 -16.58 -16.80
C GLU A 27 32.64 -16.56 -16.01
N ASP A 28 33.00 -15.41 -15.44
CA ASP A 28 34.32 -15.18 -14.81
C ASP A 28 34.24 -14.61 -13.39
N HIS A 29 33.03 -14.43 -12.84
CA HIS A 29 32.77 -13.82 -11.53
C HIS A 29 33.36 -12.42 -11.33
N THR A 30 33.76 -11.75 -12.40
CA THR A 30 34.30 -10.39 -12.31
C THR A 30 33.19 -9.39 -11.96
N PRO A 31 33.44 -8.41 -11.09
CA PRO A 31 32.44 -7.41 -10.74
C PRO A 31 32.02 -6.57 -11.95
N ILE A 32 30.70 -6.40 -12.13
CA ILE A 32 30.16 -5.39 -13.03
C ILE A 32 30.13 -4.08 -12.24
N ILE A 33 30.98 -3.13 -12.63
CA ILE A 33 31.19 -1.88 -11.89
C ILE A 33 30.23 -0.78 -12.38
N GLU A 34 29.82 -0.84 -13.65
CA GLU A 34 28.98 0.16 -14.30
C GLU A 34 27.98 -0.50 -15.23
N ILE A 35 26.75 -0.02 -15.23
CA ILE A 35 25.69 -0.39 -16.18
C ILE A 35 25.00 0.90 -16.61
N ALA A 36 24.91 1.17 -17.91
CA ALA A 36 24.19 2.32 -18.45
C ALA A 36 24.61 3.70 -17.86
N GLY A 37 25.89 3.88 -17.54
CA GLY A 37 26.40 5.10 -16.88
C GLY A 37 26.25 5.11 -15.36
N LEU A 38 25.78 4.02 -14.75
CA LEU A 38 25.47 3.93 -13.32
C LEU A 38 26.42 2.99 -12.61
N LEU A 39 27.04 3.49 -11.55
CA LEU A 39 27.94 2.69 -10.75
C LEU A 39 27.14 1.65 -9.93
N ALA A 40 27.38 0.37 -10.19
CA ALA A 40 26.68 -0.77 -9.59
C ALA A 40 27.14 -1.13 -8.16
N HIS A 41 27.89 -0.25 -7.48
CA HIS A 41 28.47 -0.50 -6.16
C HIS A 41 27.47 -0.34 -4.99
N ASP A 42 26.35 0.35 -5.22
CA ASP A 42 25.32 0.63 -4.21
C ASP A 42 24.03 -0.16 -4.43
N LEU A 43 24.12 -1.29 -5.13
CA LEU A 43 23.00 -2.20 -5.28
C LEU A 43 22.67 -2.87 -3.94
N HIS A 44 21.38 -3.10 -3.74
CA HIS A 44 20.88 -3.73 -2.53
C HIS A 44 19.97 -4.90 -2.89
N ASN A 45 20.16 -6.00 -2.17
CA ASN A 45 19.20 -7.09 -2.11
C ASN A 45 18.34 -6.93 -0.85
N PHE A 46 17.08 -7.32 -0.95
CA PHE A 46 16.09 -7.21 0.10
C PHE A 46 15.53 -8.59 0.39
N ASN A 47 15.76 -9.05 1.62
CA ASN A 47 15.15 -10.29 2.10
C ASN A 47 14.01 -9.91 3.05
N ASN A 48 12.81 -10.43 2.79
CA ASN A 48 11.67 -10.24 3.67
C ASN A 48 11.42 -11.52 4.47
N TYR A 49 11.50 -11.43 5.79
CA TYR A 49 11.25 -12.54 6.70
C TYR A 49 9.93 -12.35 7.42
N THR A 50 9.07 -13.36 7.44
CA THR A 50 7.82 -13.31 8.22
C THR A 50 8.11 -13.74 9.65
N ILE A 51 8.15 -12.80 10.59
CA ILE A 51 8.47 -13.08 11.99
C ILE A 51 7.25 -13.65 12.72
N VAL A 52 6.09 -13.02 12.50
CA VAL A 52 4.79 -13.47 12.99
C VAL A 52 3.90 -13.67 11.79
N LYS A 53 3.21 -14.81 11.70
CA LYS A 53 2.28 -15.16 10.64
C LYS A 53 0.92 -15.50 11.26
N ASP A 54 -0.13 -14.81 10.81
CA ASP A 54 -1.51 -15.02 11.26
C ASP A 54 -1.66 -15.12 12.79
N GLY A 55 -0.99 -14.22 13.51
CA GLY A 55 -1.08 -14.14 14.97
C GLY A 55 -0.26 -15.19 15.72
N LYS A 56 0.68 -15.87 15.04
CA LYS A 56 1.57 -16.87 15.65
C LYS A 56 3.03 -16.58 15.31
N VAL A 57 3.93 -16.79 16.27
CA VAL A 57 5.37 -16.73 16.02
C VAL A 57 5.71 -17.74 14.92
N HIS A 58 6.33 -17.27 13.85
CA HIS A 58 6.73 -18.09 12.71
C HIS A 58 8.24 -18.34 12.70
N ILE A 59 9.02 -17.34 13.09
CA ILE A 59 10.46 -17.48 13.31
C ILE A 59 10.72 -17.43 14.80
N SER A 60 11.11 -18.57 15.35
CA SER A 60 11.38 -18.76 16.78
C SER A 60 12.65 -18.07 17.26
N THR A 61 13.67 -18.04 16.39
CA THR A 61 14.98 -17.50 16.73
C THR A 61 15.63 -16.78 15.55
N LEU A 62 16.44 -15.76 15.86
CA LEU A 62 17.22 -15.02 14.87
C LEU A 62 18.68 -15.00 15.28
N ASN A 63 19.56 -15.51 14.42
CA ASN A 63 21.00 -15.40 14.60
C ASN A 63 21.49 -14.05 14.10
N ILE A 64 22.17 -13.30 14.96
CA ILE A 64 22.68 -11.97 14.66
C ILE A 64 24.10 -11.78 15.20
N LYS A 65 24.89 -10.96 14.50
CA LYS A 65 26.15 -10.42 15.06
C LYS A 65 25.88 -9.06 15.68
N ILE A 66 26.34 -8.86 16.92
CA ILE A 66 26.17 -7.61 17.65
C ILE A 66 27.53 -6.93 17.76
N SER A 67 27.69 -5.78 17.11
CA SER A 67 28.94 -5.00 17.16
C SER A 67 28.96 -3.94 18.25
N ASN A 68 27.84 -3.74 18.96
CA ASN A 68 27.67 -2.66 19.92
C ASN A 68 27.19 -3.19 21.28
N LYS A 69 28.02 -3.00 22.32
CA LYS A 69 27.72 -3.44 23.68
C LYS A 69 26.41 -2.86 24.23
N LYS A 70 26.04 -1.62 23.91
CA LYS A 70 24.77 -1.03 24.37
C LYS A 70 23.55 -1.74 23.79
N VAL A 71 23.67 -2.22 22.54
CA VAL A 71 22.60 -3.01 21.91
C VAL A 71 22.50 -4.38 22.56
N PHE A 72 23.64 -5.02 22.84
CA PHE A 72 23.68 -6.27 23.60
C PHE A 72 23.03 -6.11 24.99
N ASP A 73 23.47 -5.14 25.78
CA ASP A 73 22.95 -4.86 27.12
C ASP A 73 21.43 -4.59 27.08
N LEU A 74 20.95 -3.87 26.05
CA LEU A 74 19.52 -3.65 25.86
C LEU A 74 18.76 -4.96 25.56
N LEU A 75 19.23 -5.77 24.60
CA LEU A 75 18.58 -7.03 24.23
C LEU A 75 18.58 -8.02 25.41
N GLN A 76 19.69 -8.10 26.15
CA GLN A 76 19.79 -8.89 27.37
C GLN A 76 18.81 -8.40 28.44
N SER A 77 18.70 -7.08 28.66
CA SER A 77 17.73 -6.50 29.62
C SER A 77 16.27 -6.77 29.26
N LYS A 78 15.99 -7.04 27.98
CA LYS A 78 14.66 -7.43 27.48
C LYS A 78 14.42 -8.95 27.55
N GLY A 79 15.40 -9.72 27.99
CA GLY A 79 15.32 -11.17 28.11
C GLY A 79 15.29 -11.91 26.76
N VAL A 80 15.66 -11.23 25.66
CA VAL A 80 15.63 -11.85 24.32
C VAL A 80 16.96 -12.53 23.96
N ILE A 81 18.02 -12.26 24.71
CA ILE A 81 19.30 -12.96 24.65
C ILE A 81 19.61 -13.47 26.06
N ILE A 82 19.95 -14.75 26.17
CA ILE A 82 20.20 -15.43 27.45
C ILE A 82 21.69 -15.40 27.83
N VAL A 83 22.58 -15.09 26.89
CA VAL A 83 24.04 -15.06 27.14
C VAL A 83 24.39 -13.89 28.08
N ASP A 84 25.23 -14.15 29.08
CA ASP A 84 25.57 -13.18 30.13
C ASP A 84 26.63 -12.16 29.72
N LYS A 85 27.50 -12.52 28.76
CA LYS A 85 28.68 -11.74 28.40
C LYS A 85 28.65 -11.29 26.94
N PHE A 86 29.03 -10.03 26.74
CA PHE A 86 29.27 -9.48 25.41
C PHE A 86 30.66 -9.87 24.89
N GLU A 87 30.68 -10.57 23.77
CA GLU A 87 31.81 -10.92 22.93
C GLU A 87 31.59 -10.43 21.49
N PHE A 88 32.53 -9.63 20.98
CA PHE A 88 32.37 -8.92 19.70
C PHE A 88 32.34 -9.84 18.47
N ASP A 89 33.07 -10.95 18.52
CA ASP A 89 33.24 -11.85 17.39
C ASP A 89 32.23 -13.00 17.33
N CYS A 90 31.36 -13.11 18.34
CA CYS A 90 30.35 -14.16 18.41
C CYS A 90 29.05 -13.77 17.70
N GLU A 91 28.35 -14.80 17.21
CA GLU A 91 26.94 -14.71 16.87
C GLU A 91 26.08 -14.96 18.11
N TYR A 92 24.97 -14.23 18.19
CA TYR A 92 23.98 -14.33 19.25
C TYR A 92 22.65 -14.78 18.68
N GLN A 93 21.94 -15.57 19.45
CA GLN A 93 20.58 -15.98 19.12
C GLN A 93 19.59 -15.13 19.90
N ILE A 94 18.75 -14.38 19.18
CA ILE A 94 17.56 -13.74 19.73
C ILE A 94 16.46 -14.79 19.80
N GLN A 95 15.88 -15.00 20.99
CA GLN A 95 14.73 -15.88 21.20
C GLN A 95 13.42 -15.09 21.13
N LEU A 96 12.46 -15.58 20.32
CA LEU A 96 11.18 -14.93 20.06
C LEU A 96 9.97 -15.76 20.55
N ASP A 97 10.14 -17.07 20.78
CA ASP A 97 9.04 -18.00 21.11
C ASP A 97 8.24 -17.65 22.37
N ASN A 98 8.91 -17.08 23.36
CA ASN A 98 8.31 -16.80 24.67
C ASN A 98 7.90 -15.33 24.84
N LEU A 99 7.94 -14.53 23.75
CA LEU A 99 7.55 -13.13 23.82
C LEU A 99 6.04 -13.00 23.63
N PRO A 100 5.35 -12.22 24.48
CA PRO A 100 3.95 -11.93 24.26
C PRO A 100 3.79 -11.17 22.93
N LEU A 101 3.00 -11.71 22.02
CA LEU A 101 2.71 -11.06 20.74
C LEU A 101 2.00 -9.73 20.93
N VAL A 102 1.12 -9.67 21.93
CA VAL A 102 0.26 -8.52 22.21
C VAL A 102 0.51 -8.03 23.64
N PRO A 103 0.74 -6.72 23.84
CA PRO A 103 0.86 -6.16 25.19
C PRO A 103 -0.44 -6.29 25.99
N VAL A 104 -0.32 -6.60 27.28
CA VAL A 104 -1.47 -6.74 28.20
C VAL A 104 -2.31 -5.44 28.30
N ASN A 105 -1.65 -4.27 28.24
CA ASN A 105 -2.27 -2.95 28.37
C ASN A 105 -2.16 -2.12 27.08
N ILE A 106 -2.53 -2.71 25.94
CA ILE A 106 -2.56 -1.97 24.68
C ILE A 106 -3.67 -0.91 24.68
N LYS A 107 -3.32 0.29 24.22
CA LYS A 107 -4.28 1.36 23.93
C LYS A 107 -4.39 1.49 22.42
N PHE A 108 -5.61 1.46 21.90
CA PHE A 108 -5.88 1.70 20.49
C PHE A 108 -6.28 3.15 20.28
N GLY A 109 -5.90 3.70 19.13
CA GLY A 109 -6.43 4.96 18.65
C GLY A 109 -7.91 4.86 18.30
N ASN A 110 -8.56 6.02 18.11
CA ASN A 110 -9.93 6.06 17.63
C ASN A 110 -9.97 5.70 16.14
N ILE A 111 -10.86 4.79 15.76
CA ILE A 111 -11.07 4.36 14.37
C ILE A 111 -12.30 4.97 13.72
N ASP A 112 -13.11 5.72 14.47
CA ASP A 112 -14.31 6.36 13.95
C ASP A 112 -13.96 7.44 12.92
N GLY A 113 -14.66 7.44 11.78
CA GLY A 113 -14.42 8.38 10.68
C GLY A 113 -13.11 8.19 9.89
N LEU A 114 -12.15 7.40 10.38
CA LEU A 114 -10.87 7.18 9.69
C LEU A 114 -11.03 6.56 8.30
N PHE A 115 -12.02 5.69 8.12
CA PHE A 115 -12.26 5.06 6.83
C PHE A 115 -12.55 6.10 5.74
N THR A 116 -13.50 7.02 5.98
CA THR A 116 -13.86 8.06 5.02
C THR A 116 -12.65 8.91 4.66
N GLN A 117 -11.88 9.34 5.66
CA GLN A 117 -10.65 10.09 5.45
C GLN A 117 -9.63 9.33 4.59
N LEU A 118 -9.37 8.05 4.90
CA LEU A 118 -8.45 7.22 4.12
C LEU A 118 -8.95 6.97 2.70
N ALA A 119 -10.26 6.81 2.52
CA ALA A 119 -10.87 6.59 1.22
C ALA A 119 -10.72 7.83 0.33
N GLU A 120 -11.01 9.02 0.86
CA GLU A 120 -10.82 10.30 0.17
C GLU A 120 -9.35 10.52 -0.24
N ILE A 121 -8.40 10.29 0.68
CA ILE A 121 -6.96 10.39 0.39
C ILE A 121 -6.56 9.38 -0.70
N LYS A 122 -7.03 8.13 -0.60
CA LYS A 122 -6.73 7.07 -1.57
C LYS A 122 -7.23 7.43 -2.97
N VAL A 123 -8.38 8.10 -3.08
CA VAL A 123 -8.90 8.59 -4.36
C VAL A 123 -7.93 9.60 -4.99
N ILE A 124 -7.51 10.63 -4.25
CA ILE A 124 -6.55 11.63 -4.75
C ILE A 124 -5.22 10.97 -5.10
N MET A 125 -4.68 10.13 -4.22
CA MET A 125 -3.44 9.40 -4.50
C MET A 125 -3.54 8.56 -5.78
N SER A 126 -4.70 7.94 -6.04
CA SER A 126 -4.93 7.18 -7.27
C SER A 126 -4.93 8.08 -8.51
N ILE A 127 -5.53 9.27 -8.43
CA ILE A 127 -5.51 10.28 -9.51
C ILE A 127 -4.08 10.75 -9.76
N LEU A 128 -3.37 11.22 -8.72
CA LEU A 128 -1.99 11.70 -8.81
C LEU A 128 -1.07 10.62 -9.41
N SER A 129 -1.15 9.39 -8.91
CA SER A 129 -0.37 8.26 -9.44
C SER A 129 -0.68 7.97 -10.90
N ALA A 130 -1.93 8.11 -11.33
CA ALA A 130 -2.33 7.91 -12.72
C ALA A 130 -1.83 9.05 -13.63
N CYS A 131 -1.77 10.30 -13.15
CA CYS A 131 -1.15 11.42 -13.88
C CYS A 131 0.37 11.26 -14.03
N LEU A 132 1.04 10.67 -13.02
CA LEU A 132 2.50 10.54 -12.95
C LEU A 132 3.07 9.25 -13.59
N ARG A 133 2.21 8.37 -14.12
CA ARG A 133 2.55 6.98 -14.47
C ARG A 133 3.74 6.82 -15.42
N HIS A 134 3.90 7.69 -16.43
CA HIS A 134 5.07 7.68 -17.32
C HIS A 134 6.32 8.36 -16.74
N ARG A 135 6.21 9.28 -15.77
CA ARG A 135 7.39 9.95 -15.19
C ARG A 135 8.04 9.23 -14.03
N HIS A 136 7.25 8.47 -13.27
CA HIS A 136 7.85 7.41 -12.47
C HIS A 136 8.66 6.43 -13.34
N GLN A 137 8.48 6.40 -14.67
CA GLN A 137 9.31 5.64 -15.60
C GLN A 137 10.54 6.40 -16.14
N SER A 138 10.64 7.73 -15.97
CA SER A 138 11.59 8.58 -16.71
C SER A 138 12.37 9.65 -15.92
N GLU A 139 12.12 9.87 -14.61
CA GLU A 139 12.80 10.96 -13.87
C GLU A 139 14.31 10.73 -13.65
N LEU A 140 14.78 9.47 -13.73
CA LEU A 140 16.18 9.12 -13.47
C LEU A 140 16.91 8.55 -14.70
N PHE A 141 16.19 7.88 -15.60
CA PHE A 141 16.78 7.09 -16.68
C PHE A 141 16.06 7.33 -18.01
N VAL A 142 16.84 7.53 -19.08
CA VAL A 142 16.34 7.57 -20.46
C VAL A 142 16.03 6.16 -20.97
N SER A 143 15.22 6.04 -22.03
CA SER A 143 14.70 4.74 -22.50
C SER A 143 15.78 3.70 -22.80
N ASN A 144 16.89 4.11 -23.43
CA ASN A 144 18.05 3.24 -23.67
C ASN A 144 18.71 2.76 -22.37
N GLN A 145 18.83 3.61 -21.35
CA GLN A 145 19.32 3.19 -20.04
C GLN A 145 18.37 2.18 -19.37
N VAL A 146 17.05 2.38 -19.49
CA VAL A 146 16.07 1.43 -18.96
C VAL A 146 16.12 0.08 -19.68
N GLU A 147 16.36 0.08 -20.99
CA GLU A 147 16.55 -1.16 -21.77
C GLU A 147 17.82 -1.91 -21.36
N GLU A 148 18.93 -1.20 -21.20
CA GLU A 148 20.20 -1.78 -20.73
C GLU A 148 20.07 -2.32 -19.30
N LEU A 149 19.44 -1.58 -18.38
CA LEU A 149 19.15 -2.07 -17.02
C LEU A 149 18.35 -3.39 -17.06
N LYS A 150 17.35 -3.50 -17.93
CA LYS A 150 16.55 -4.73 -18.09
C LYS A 150 17.39 -5.91 -18.57
N GLN A 151 18.38 -5.70 -19.44
CA GLN A 151 19.30 -6.78 -19.88
C GLN A 151 20.09 -7.38 -18.71
N HIS A 152 20.30 -6.60 -17.65
CA HIS A 152 20.97 -7.02 -16.41
C HIS A 152 20.00 -7.35 -15.28
N TYR A 153 18.72 -7.63 -15.58
CA TYR A 153 17.68 -7.90 -14.59
C TYR A 153 17.50 -6.77 -13.56
N LEU A 154 17.83 -5.53 -13.91
CA LEU A 154 17.60 -4.38 -13.05
C LEU A 154 16.34 -3.64 -13.49
N SER A 155 15.51 -3.32 -12.50
CA SER A 155 14.42 -2.36 -12.67
C SER A 155 14.96 -0.93 -12.69
N LYS A 156 14.13 0.00 -13.14
CA LYS A 156 14.36 1.46 -13.05
C LYS A 156 14.56 2.00 -11.62
N ASN A 157 14.25 1.21 -10.59
CA ASN A 157 14.52 1.57 -9.19
C ASN A 157 15.80 0.88 -8.68
N LEU A 158 16.58 0.29 -9.59
CA LEU A 158 17.78 -0.50 -9.33
C LEU A 158 17.54 -1.73 -8.45
N TYR A 159 16.31 -2.25 -8.46
CA TYR A 159 15.99 -3.55 -7.86
C TYR A 159 16.24 -4.68 -8.85
N LEU A 160 16.80 -5.79 -8.35
CA LEU A 160 16.92 -7.04 -9.11
C LEU A 160 15.54 -7.65 -9.36
N ASN A 161 15.20 -7.83 -10.63
CA ASN A 161 13.97 -8.41 -11.15
C ASN A 161 14.34 -9.51 -12.14
N PHE A 162 14.45 -10.74 -11.64
CA PHE A 162 14.59 -11.90 -12.51
C PHE A 162 13.31 -12.14 -13.32
N PRO A 163 13.39 -12.74 -14.52
CA PRO A 163 12.23 -13.12 -15.30
C PRO A 163 11.31 -14.01 -14.45
N THR A 164 10.01 -13.79 -14.53
CA THR A 164 9.04 -14.70 -13.93
C THR A 164 9.16 -16.06 -14.61
N THR A 165 9.60 -17.07 -13.87
CA THR A 165 9.55 -18.46 -14.31
C THR A 165 8.10 -18.95 -14.29
N GLN A 166 7.75 -19.87 -15.19
CA GLN A 166 6.41 -20.47 -15.25
C GLN A 166 6.08 -21.26 -13.97
N GLU A 167 4.78 -21.58 -13.83
CA GLU A 167 4.13 -22.29 -12.72
C GLU A 167 5.01 -23.37 -12.09
N TYR A 168 5.02 -23.36 -10.75
CA TYR A 168 5.54 -24.45 -9.96
C TYR A 168 4.91 -25.77 -10.42
N SER A 169 5.72 -26.71 -10.92
CA SER A 169 5.32 -28.10 -11.16
C SER A 169 5.12 -28.90 -9.86
N GLU A 170 5.20 -28.23 -8.72
CA GLU A 170 5.34 -28.78 -7.38
C GLU A 170 4.06 -28.56 -6.57
N PRO A 171 3.81 -29.38 -5.53
CA PRO A 171 2.63 -29.23 -4.69
C PRO A 171 2.57 -27.84 -4.05
N ILE A 172 1.45 -27.18 -4.29
CA ILE A 172 1.06 -25.93 -3.64
C ILE A 172 0.21 -26.32 -2.45
N ASP A 173 0.66 -25.96 -1.25
CA ASP A 173 -0.16 -26.10 -0.06
C ASP A 173 -0.95 -24.80 0.18
N SER A 174 -1.97 -24.89 1.01
CA SER A 174 -2.84 -23.76 1.31
C SER A 174 -3.14 -23.67 2.80
N HIS A 175 -3.28 -22.44 3.28
CA HIS A 175 -3.74 -22.17 4.62
C HIS A 175 -4.81 -21.09 4.60
N ILE A 176 -5.60 -21.05 5.67
CA ILE A 176 -6.63 -20.02 5.84
C ILE A 176 -6.01 -18.89 6.66
N SER A 177 -5.84 -17.73 6.04
CA SER A 177 -5.52 -16.47 6.72
C SER A 177 -6.82 -15.70 6.98
N HIS A 178 -6.92 -15.04 8.12
CA HIS A 178 -8.07 -14.19 8.43
C HIS A 178 -7.73 -12.74 8.08
N LYS A 179 -8.48 -12.17 7.13
CA LYS A 179 -8.38 -10.75 6.77
C LYS A 179 -9.23 -9.95 7.73
N ILE A 180 -8.66 -8.87 8.25
CA ILE A 180 -9.33 -7.87 9.09
C ILE A 180 -9.29 -6.54 8.34
N GLU A 181 -10.45 -6.08 7.90
CA GLU A 181 -10.59 -4.85 7.13
C GLU A 181 -11.54 -3.86 7.81
N PHE A 182 -11.34 -2.58 7.50
CA PHE A 182 -12.10 -1.47 8.06
C PHE A 182 -12.84 -0.77 6.94
N GLY A 183 -14.14 -0.61 7.14
CA GLY A 183 -15.07 0.06 6.26
C GLY A 183 -16.00 1.00 7.02
N ASN A 184 -17.05 1.43 6.35
CA ASN A 184 -18.19 2.11 6.95
C ASN A 184 -19.50 1.48 6.43
N GLN A 185 -20.63 2.07 6.83
CA GLN A 185 -21.97 1.63 6.45
C GLN A 185 -22.28 1.73 4.95
N ASP A 186 -21.39 2.36 4.17
CA ASP A 186 -21.54 2.57 2.73
C ASP A 186 -20.57 1.72 1.90
N ILE A 187 -19.36 1.46 2.40
CA ILE A 187 -18.27 0.79 1.70
C ILE A 187 -17.48 -0.05 2.72
N LEU A 188 -17.46 -1.38 2.53
CA LEU A 188 -16.87 -2.32 3.49
C LEU A 188 -15.35 -2.23 3.62
N ASN A 189 -14.65 -1.78 2.59
CA ASN A 189 -13.20 -1.61 2.61
C ASN A 189 -12.70 -0.79 1.43
N LEU A 190 -11.44 -0.37 1.51
CA LEU A 190 -10.79 0.45 0.49
C LEU A 190 -10.55 -0.29 -0.84
N SER A 191 -10.68 -1.62 -0.90
CA SER A 191 -10.51 -2.37 -2.14
C SER A 191 -11.72 -2.21 -3.09
N LYS A 192 -12.87 -1.77 -2.57
CA LYS A 192 -14.08 -1.48 -3.36
C LYS A 192 -13.96 -0.23 -4.23
N LEU A 193 -13.00 0.65 -3.94
CA LEU A 193 -12.79 1.87 -4.72
C LEU A 193 -12.28 1.54 -6.12
N TYR A 194 -12.84 2.21 -7.12
CA TYR A 194 -12.37 2.08 -8.49
C TYR A 194 -10.96 2.65 -8.66
N ALA A 195 -10.16 2.05 -9.54
CA ALA A 195 -8.91 2.67 -9.97
C ALA A 195 -9.19 3.99 -10.72
N ALA A 196 -8.29 4.96 -10.64
CA ALA A 196 -8.56 6.30 -11.17
C ALA A 196 -8.94 6.33 -12.67
N ASN A 197 -8.22 5.59 -13.53
CA ASN A 197 -8.58 5.48 -14.95
C ASN A 197 -9.91 4.74 -15.18
N GLN A 198 -10.22 3.75 -14.34
CA GLN A 198 -11.49 3.01 -14.43
C GLN A 198 -12.67 3.94 -14.12
N PHE A 199 -12.55 4.75 -13.06
CA PHE A 199 -13.58 5.71 -12.71
C PHE A 199 -13.69 6.84 -13.74
N LEU A 200 -12.56 7.32 -14.27
CA LEU A 200 -12.51 8.30 -15.37
C LEU A 200 -13.30 7.77 -16.58
N ALA A 201 -12.98 6.57 -17.04
CA ALA A 201 -13.65 5.95 -18.19
C ALA A 201 -15.14 5.66 -17.92
N ARG A 202 -15.52 5.45 -16.66
CA ARG A 202 -16.90 5.19 -16.26
C ARG A 202 -17.76 6.46 -16.20
N ARG A 203 -17.23 7.57 -15.66
CA ARG A 203 -18.03 8.76 -15.32
C ARG A 203 -17.76 9.99 -16.18
N TYR A 204 -16.71 9.98 -17.01
CA TYR A 204 -16.30 11.13 -17.80
C TYR A 204 -16.02 10.79 -19.27
N GLU A 205 -16.35 11.74 -20.14
CA GLU A 205 -15.89 11.80 -21.52
C GLU A 205 -14.66 12.70 -21.56
N VAL A 206 -13.63 12.22 -22.24
CA VAL A 206 -12.41 12.97 -22.53
C VAL A 206 -12.39 13.18 -24.02
N TYR A 207 -12.18 14.42 -24.45
CA TYR A 207 -12.22 14.78 -25.85
C TYR A 207 -11.19 15.86 -26.18
N ASP A 208 -10.79 15.89 -27.45
CA ASP A 208 -9.95 16.95 -27.98
C ASP A 208 -10.80 18.20 -28.23
N GLN A 209 -10.38 19.36 -27.71
CA GLN A 209 -11.11 20.62 -27.82
C GLN A 209 -11.15 21.16 -29.26
N GLU A 210 -10.14 20.85 -30.08
CA GLU A 210 -10.02 21.33 -31.45
C GLU A 210 -10.82 20.44 -32.41
N THR A 211 -10.69 19.12 -32.29
CA THR A 211 -11.32 18.17 -33.22
C THR A 211 -12.69 17.66 -32.74
N GLY A 212 -12.97 17.75 -31.44
CA GLY A 212 -14.16 17.19 -30.81
C GLY A 212 -14.13 15.65 -30.70
N GLU A 213 -13.03 15.00 -31.06
CA GLU A 213 -12.89 13.54 -31.01
C GLU A 213 -12.97 13.03 -29.56
N ILE A 214 -13.80 12.01 -29.31
CA ILE A 214 -13.96 11.40 -27.98
C ILE A 214 -13.01 10.21 -27.85
N PHE A 215 -12.17 10.22 -26.81
CA PHE A 215 -11.25 9.13 -26.52
C PHE A 215 -11.97 7.95 -25.87
N LEU A 216 -11.93 6.78 -26.51
CA LEU A 216 -12.60 5.55 -26.04
C LEU A 216 -11.97 4.95 -24.78
N LYS A 217 -10.66 5.15 -24.59
CA LYS A 217 -9.89 4.65 -23.44
C LYS A 217 -9.13 5.80 -22.77
N PRO A 218 -9.83 6.71 -22.07
CA PRO A 218 -9.19 7.87 -21.48
C PRO A 218 -8.21 7.47 -20.37
N THR A 219 -7.09 8.17 -20.30
CA THR A 219 -6.13 8.05 -19.20
C THR A 219 -5.90 9.41 -18.55
N TRP A 220 -5.55 9.40 -17.27
CA TRP A 220 -5.28 10.62 -16.51
C TRP A 220 -4.08 11.42 -17.01
N GLU A 221 -3.15 10.80 -17.73
CA GLU A 221 -2.01 11.50 -18.35
C GLU A 221 -2.46 12.57 -19.34
N MET A 222 -3.60 12.34 -20.00
CA MET A 222 -4.16 13.27 -20.99
C MET A 222 -4.59 14.60 -20.36
N TRP A 223 -4.82 14.64 -19.04
CA TRP A 223 -5.18 15.86 -18.31
C TRP A 223 -4.09 16.94 -18.35
N LEU A 224 -2.84 16.56 -18.58
CA LEU A 224 -1.71 17.49 -18.69
C LEU A 224 -1.61 18.17 -20.08
N ASN A 225 -2.44 17.76 -21.04
CA ASN A 225 -2.41 18.29 -22.40
C ASN A 225 -3.38 19.47 -22.54
N GLN A 226 -2.92 20.57 -23.14
CA GLN A 226 -3.70 21.81 -23.22
C GLN A 226 -4.95 21.72 -24.11
N ASN A 227 -4.94 20.84 -25.11
CA ASN A 227 -6.03 20.62 -26.06
C ASN A 227 -7.07 19.60 -25.57
N ILE A 228 -6.96 19.07 -24.34
CA ILE A 228 -7.85 18.03 -23.84
C ILE A 228 -8.86 18.61 -22.84
N ALA A 229 -10.13 18.30 -23.04
CA ALA A 229 -11.22 18.65 -22.14
C ALA A 229 -11.90 17.42 -21.55
N PHE A 230 -12.55 17.65 -20.42
CA PHE A 230 -13.29 16.65 -19.66
C PHE A 230 -14.72 17.12 -19.47
N ARG A 231 -15.69 16.23 -19.67
CA ARG A 231 -17.09 16.47 -19.31
C ARG A 231 -17.74 15.25 -18.70
N GLN A 232 -18.80 15.45 -17.95
CA GLN A 232 -19.52 14.35 -17.31
C GLN A 232 -20.22 13.48 -18.36
N LYS A 233 -20.10 12.16 -18.22
CA LYS A 233 -20.89 11.20 -19.02
C LYS A 233 -22.34 11.24 -18.60
N ALA A 234 -23.24 11.25 -19.58
CA ALA A 234 -24.64 10.97 -19.35
C ALA A 234 -24.79 9.60 -18.68
N ILE A 235 -25.61 9.54 -17.63
CA ILE A 235 -25.87 8.29 -16.93
C ILE A 235 -26.81 7.46 -17.80
N SER A 236 -26.32 6.32 -18.31
CA SER A 236 -27.18 5.38 -19.01
C SER A 236 -28.07 4.61 -18.02
N ALA A 237 -29.25 4.18 -18.46
CA ALA A 237 -30.15 3.35 -17.66
C ALA A 237 -29.52 2.03 -17.18
N ARG A 238 -28.44 1.57 -17.83
CA ARG A 238 -27.69 0.36 -17.45
C ARG A 238 -26.64 0.61 -16.37
N MET A 239 -26.24 1.85 -16.12
CA MET A 239 -25.20 2.17 -15.15
C MET A 239 -25.79 2.26 -13.74
N LYS A 240 -25.58 1.22 -12.93
CA LYS A 240 -25.90 1.25 -11.50
C LYS A 240 -24.88 2.11 -10.76
N LEU A 241 -25.33 3.25 -10.23
CA LEU A 241 -24.54 4.08 -9.31
C LEU A 241 -24.52 3.43 -7.93
N THR A 242 -23.37 3.53 -7.27
CA THR A 242 -23.10 2.91 -5.98
C THR A 242 -22.59 3.97 -5.01
N LYS A 243 -22.52 3.65 -3.71
CA LYS A 243 -21.89 4.54 -2.72
C LYS A 243 -20.42 4.85 -3.00
N VAL A 244 -19.73 3.97 -3.72
CA VAL A 244 -18.38 4.23 -4.21
C VAL A 244 -18.39 5.38 -5.24
N ASP A 245 -19.39 5.42 -6.13
CA ASP A 245 -19.56 6.53 -7.08
C ASP A 245 -19.85 7.84 -6.33
N ASP A 246 -20.70 7.81 -5.30
CA ASP A 246 -21.04 8.98 -4.48
C ASP A 246 -19.84 9.57 -3.74
N LEU A 247 -18.93 8.72 -3.25
CA LEU A 247 -17.68 9.16 -2.61
C LEU A 247 -16.69 9.73 -3.64
N MET A 248 -16.47 9.03 -4.75
CA MET A 248 -15.40 9.37 -5.69
C MET A 248 -15.76 10.58 -6.57
N LYS A 249 -17.03 10.72 -6.99
CA LYS A 249 -17.44 11.74 -7.96
C LYS A 249 -17.15 13.18 -7.52
N PRO A 250 -17.46 13.62 -6.29
CA PRO A 250 -17.16 14.99 -5.86
C PRO A 250 -15.66 15.32 -5.91
N ILE A 251 -14.80 14.35 -5.59
CA ILE A 251 -13.33 14.52 -5.63
C ILE A 251 -12.86 14.64 -7.08
N PHE A 252 -13.37 13.79 -7.97
CA PHE A 252 -13.05 13.87 -9.40
C PHE A 252 -13.54 15.16 -10.04
N ASP A 253 -14.77 15.59 -9.73
CA ASP A 253 -15.34 16.81 -10.27
C ASP A 253 -14.54 18.05 -9.83
N ASP A 254 -14.10 18.07 -8.56
CA ASP A 254 -13.26 19.14 -8.00
C ASP A 254 -11.85 19.10 -8.63
N PHE A 255 -11.24 17.90 -8.73
CA PHE A 255 -9.92 17.73 -9.33
C PHE A 255 -9.88 18.06 -10.82
N LEU A 256 -10.97 17.84 -11.57
CA LEU A 256 -11.07 18.18 -12.99
C LEU A 256 -11.45 19.65 -13.22
N GLY A 257 -11.81 20.40 -12.18
CA GLY A 257 -12.36 21.75 -12.30
C GLY A 257 -13.76 21.80 -12.93
N ILE A 258 -14.48 20.68 -12.98
CA ILE A 258 -15.85 20.60 -13.53
C ILE A 258 -16.86 21.15 -12.52
N ASN A 259 -16.71 20.81 -11.25
CA ASN A 259 -17.50 21.38 -10.15
C ASN A 259 -16.60 21.56 -8.94
N ILE A 260 -16.12 22.80 -8.75
CA ILE A 260 -15.20 23.15 -7.67
C ILE A 260 -15.99 23.20 -6.36
N ASN A 261 -15.77 22.20 -5.51
CA ASN A 261 -16.43 22.03 -4.21
C ASN A 261 -15.44 22.05 -3.03
N GLY A 262 -14.13 22.17 -3.30
CA GLY A 262 -13.09 22.33 -2.29
C GLY A 262 -12.61 21.03 -1.64
N LYS A 263 -13.15 19.86 -2.00
CA LYS A 263 -12.74 18.56 -1.44
C LYS A 263 -11.25 18.27 -1.65
N VAL A 264 -10.73 18.49 -2.85
CA VAL A 264 -9.31 18.33 -3.18
C VAL A 264 -8.47 19.28 -2.36
N GLY A 265 -8.93 20.53 -2.22
CA GLY A 265 -8.31 21.53 -1.36
C GLY A 265 -8.21 21.08 0.10
N GLU A 266 -9.32 20.60 0.65
CA GLU A 266 -9.41 20.08 2.01
C GLU A 266 -8.44 18.92 2.25
N ILE A 267 -8.38 17.95 1.33
CA ILE A 267 -7.53 16.77 1.48
C ILE A 267 -6.05 17.13 1.33
N LEU A 268 -5.69 17.97 0.36
CA LEU A 268 -4.31 18.39 0.12
C LEU A 268 -3.80 19.37 1.20
N SER A 269 -4.68 20.15 1.84
CA SER A 269 -4.27 21.04 2.95
C SER A 269 -3.68 20.27 4.13
N LYS A 270 -4.07 19.02 4.35
CA LYS A 270 -3.52 18.12 5.38
C LYS A 270 -2.03 17.82 5.18
N VAL A 271 -1.49 18.10 3.99
CA VAL A 271 -0.10 17.81 3.61
C VAL A 271 0.67 19.04 3.08
N GLY A 272 0.08 20.23 3.15
CA GLY A 272 0.74 21.52 2.88
C GLY A 272 0.11 22.35 1.75
N GLU A 273 0.10 23.68 1.92
CA GLU A 273 -0.59 24.65 1.05
C GLU A 273 0.04 24.86 -0.33
N HIS A 274 1.34 24.63 -0.47
CA HIS A 274 2.06 24.83 -1.74
C HIS A 274 1.49 23.97 -2.89
N ASN A 275 0.84 22.85 -2.54
CA ASN A 275 0.26 21.93 -3.51
C ASN A 275 -1.02 22.45 -4.17
N LEU A 276 -1.67 23.45 -3.57
CA LEU A 276 -2.99 23.94 -3.99
C LEU A 276 -2.89 24.98 -5.10
N ALA A 277 -1.95 25.92 -4.98
CA ALA A 277 -1.88 27.10 -5.84
C ALA A 277 -1.71 26.74 -7.34
N LEU A 278 -0.84 25.78 -7.66
CA LEU A 278 -0.60 25.36 -9.04
C LEU A 278 -1.78 24.59 -9.64
N LEU A 279 -2.46 23.75 -8.84
CA LEU A 279 -3.64 22.99 -9.29
C LEU A 279 -4.79 23.93 -9.67
N TYR A 280 -5.08 24.93 -8.83
CA TYR A 280 -6.10 25.94 -9.14
C TYR A 280 -5.69 26.89 -10.27
N THR A 281 -4.40 27.15 -10.45
CA THR A 281 -3.91 27.93 -11.61
C THR A 281 -4.15 27.18 -12.91
N GLN A 282 -3.98 25.85 -12.91
CA GLN A 282 -4.30 24.99 -14.06
C GLN A 282 -5.79 25.04 -14.40
N HIS A 283 -6.68 25.02 -13.41
CA HIS A 283 -8.14 25.16 -13.64
C HIS A 283 -8.52 26.50 -14.26
N ALA A 284 -7.76 27.55 -13.99
CA ALA A 284 -8.00 28.87 -14.57
C ALA A 284 -7.54 29.00 -16.04
N ASN A 285 -7.17 27.89 -16.70
CA ASN A 285 -6.58 27.85 -18.05
C ASN A 285 -5.37 28.79 -18.22
N LYS A 286 -4.67 29.08 -17.13
CA LYS A 286 -3.43 29.85 -17.19
C LYS A 286 -2.29 28.90 -17.52
N SER A 287 -1.31 29.39 -18.27
CA SER A 287 -0.11 28.62 -18.58
C SER A 287 0.61 28.26 -17.29
N VAL A 288 0.57 26.99 -16.90
CA VAL A 288 1.35 26.43 -15.80
C VAL A 288 2.53 25.67 -16.40
N ASN A 289 3.72 25.87 -15.84
CA ASN A 289 4.87 25.06 -16.20
C ASN A 289 4.59 23.60 -15.83
N ARG A 290 4.64 22.73 -16.84
CA ARG A 290 4.37 21.29 -16.68
C ARG A 290 5.30 20.61 -15.68
N GLU A 291 6.58 20.99 -15.64
CA GLU A 291 7.55 20.45 -14.68
C GLU A 291 7.17 20.80 -13.24
N ASP A 292 6.83 22.06 -13.00
CA ASP A 292 6.45 22.55 -11.67
C ASP A 292 5.18 21.85 -11.16
N LEU A 293 4.19 21.68 -12.03
CA LEU A 293 2.95 20.96 -11.69
C LEU A 293 3.23 19.50 -11.32
N ILE A 294 4.14 18.84 -12.05
CA ILE A 294 4.50 17.45 -11.78
C ILE A 294 5.30 17.34 -10.48
N ALA A 295 6.26 18.23 -10.23
CA ALA A 295 7.00 18.26 -8.97
C ALA A 295 6.06 18.42 -7.76
N VAL A 296 5.04 19.28 -7.88
CA VAL A 296 4.00 19.46 -6.88
C VAL A 296 3.15 18.19 -6.70
N MET A 297 2.66 17.58 -7.78
CA MET A 297 1.88 16.33 -7.69
C MET A 297 2.69 15.18 -7.05
N THR A 298 3.97 15.05 -7.41
CA THR A 298 4.89 14.06 -6.82
C THR A 298 5.10 14.30 -5.33
N THR A 299 5.27 15.56 -4.92
CA THR A 299 5.41 15.94 -3.51
C THR A 299 4.12 15.65 -2.73
N ALA A 300 2.97 16.07 -3.26
CA ALA A 300 1.66 15.79 -2.66
C ALA A 300 1.43 14.28 -2.48
N TYR A 301 1.70 13.47 -3.51
CA TYR A 301 1.57 12.02 -3.45
C TYR A 301 2.45 11.41 -2.34
N LYS A 302 3.73 11.79 -2.27
CA LYS A 302 4.67 11.29 -1.27
C LYS A 302 4.22 11.66 0.15
N THR A 303 3.80 12.89 0.38
CA THR A 303 3.36 13.33 1.71
C THR A 303 2.06 12.66 2.13
N LEU A 304 1.09 12.51 1.21
CA LEU A 304 -0.13 11.74 1.48
C LEU A 304 0.17 10.29 1.79
N ALA A 305 1.10 9.65 1.07
CA ALA A 305 1.52 8.28 1.35
C ALA A 305 2.08 8.14 2.78
N VAL A 306 2.97 9.05 3.20
CA VAL A 306 3.52 9.06 4.57
C VAL A 306 2.41 9.25 5.60
N TYR A 307 1.47 10.15 5.34
CA TYR A 307 0.34 10.40 6.23
C TYR A 307 -0.58 9.17 6.36
N VAL A 308 -0.87 8.47 5.26
CA VAL A 308 -1.62 7.21 5.27
C VAL A 308 -0.87 6.13 6.05
N GLU A 309 0.44 5.96 5.83
CA GLU A 309 1.25 5.01 6.62
C GLU A 309 1.20 5.32 8.11
N GLN A 310 1.21 6.60 8.48
CA GLN A 310 1.10 7.03 9.87
C GLN A 310 -0.25 6.61 10.49
N ILE A 311 -1.37 6.87 9.80
CA ILE A 311 -2.71 6.45 10.26
C ILE A 311 -2.75 4.93 10.48
N TYR A 312 -2.25 4.15 9.52
CA TYR A 312 -2.21 2.70 9.64
C TYR A 312 -1.37 2.25 10.83
N ARG A 313 -0.15 2.76 10.95
CA ARG A 313 0.79 2.39 12.01
C ARG A 313 0.26 2.72 13.41
N GLU A 314 -0.42 3.85 13.56
CA GLU A 314 -0.82 4.36 14.87
C GLU A 314 -2.22 3.88 15.30
N ASN A 315 -3.15 3.68 14.35
CA ASN A 315 -4.56 3.43 14.69
C ASN A 315 -5.09 2.07 14.21
N ILE A 316 -4.69 1.60 13.03
CA ILE A 316 -5.33 0.44 12.37
C ILE A 316 -4.52 -0.86 12.56
N SER A 317 -3.26 -0.88 12.13
CA SER A 317 -2.41 -2.07 12.16
C SER A 317 -2.24 -2.69 13.55
N PRO A 318 -2.09 -1.92 14.65
CA PRO A 318 -2.07 -2.50 16.00
C PRO A 318 -3.37 -3.24 16.34
N MET A 319 -4.52 -2.72 15.90
CA MET A 319 -5.83 -3.33 16.15
C MET A 319 -6.04 -4.57 15.30
N VAL A 320 -5.68 -4.52 14.02
CA VAL A 320 -5.63 -5.70 13.13
C VAL A 320 -4.80 -6.81 13.76
N PHE A 321 -3.60 -6.46 14.22
CA PHE A 321 -2.70 -7.42 14.82
C PHE A 321 -3.26 -8.01 16.11
N TYR A 322 -3.87 -7.19 16.98
CA TYR A 322 -4.55 -7.65 18.19
C TYR A 322 -5.67 -8.64 17.87
N ILE A 323 -6.58 -8.27 16.96
CA ILE A 323 -7.74 -9.07 16.60
C ILE A 323 -7.28 -10.40 15.99
N GLY A 324 -6.35 -10.37 15.04
CA GLY A 324 -5.87 -11.59 14.40
C GLY A 324 -5.01 -12.48 15.32
N SER A 325 -4.35 -11.91 16.34
CA SER A 325 -3.56 -12.71 17.31
C SER A 325 -4.39 -13.30 18.45
N THR A 326 -5.45 -12.61 18.85
CA THR A 326 -6.28 -13.02 20.00
C THR A 326 -7.58 -13.69 19.60
N GLY A 327 -8.06 -13.46 18.37
CA GLY A 327 -9.40 -13.81 17.94
C GLY A 327 -10.51 -12.97 18.59
N LEU A 328 -10.15 -11.93 19.34
CA LEU A 328 -11.08 -11.11 20.12
C LEU A 328 -11.05 -9.65 19.67
N LEU A 329 -12.20 -8.99 19.76
CA LEU A 329 -12.21 -7.53 19.74
C LEU A 329 -11.65 -6.98 21.06
N PRO A 330 -10.97 -5.82 21.03
CA PRO A 330 -10.56 -5.14 22.25
C PRO A 330 -11.73 -4.94 23.23
N ASN A 331 -11.57 -5.33 24.49
CA ASN A 331 -12.64 -5.29 25.53
C ASN A 331 -13.36 -3.93 25.69
N LYS A 332 -12.76 -2.84 25.22
CA LYS A 332 -13.34 -1.48 25.28
C LYS A 332 -14.25 -1.14 24.10
N ILE A 333 -14.37 -2.03 23.11
CA ILE A 333 -15.19 -1.86 21.92
C ILE A 333 -16.46 -2.71 22.11
N PRO A 334 -17.57 -2.12 22.60
CA PRO A 334 -18.83 -2.85 22.69
C PRO A 334 -19.44 -2.95 21.29
N ALA A 335 -19.34 -4.12 20.68
CA ALA A 335 -19.97 -4.38 19.38
C ALA A 335 -20.56 -5.79 19.34
N THR A 336 -21.72 -5.91 18.69
CA THR A 336 -22.37 -7.20 18.42
C THR A 336 -21.84 -7.75 17.11
N ALA A 337 -21.47 -9.03 17.10
CA ALA A 337 -21.14 -9.74 15.87
C ALA A 337 -22.38 -9.87 14.97
N LEU A 338 -22.22 -9.52 13.70
CA LEU A 338 -23.23 -9.64 12.66
C LEU A 338 -22.72 -10.57 11.55
N THR A 339 -23.63 -11.34 10.95
CA THR A 339 -23.36 -12.06 9.70
C THR A 339 -23.47 -11.13 8.49
N ALA A 340 -22.99 -11.57 7.32
CA ALA A 340 -23.17 -10.83 6.07
C ALA A 340 -24.64 -10.54 5.78
N ASP A 341 -25.54 -11.52 5.99
CA ASP A 341 -26.98 -11.37 5.75
C ASP A 341 -27.62 -10.35 6.70
N GLN A 342 -27.24 -10.37 7.98
CA GLN A 342 -27.72 -9.40 8.97
C GLN A 342 -27.25 -7.98 8.63
N LEU A 343 -26.00 -7.84 8.21
CA LEU A 343 -25.45 -6.56 7.82
C LEU A 343 -26.07 -6.05 6.51
N ALA A 344 -26.29 -6.92 5.52
CA ALA A 344 -26.96 -6.61 4.27
C ALA A 344 -28.44 -6.22 4.49
N ALA A 345 -29.13 -6.85 5.44
CA ALA A 345 -30.48 -6.44 5.81
C ALA A 345 -30.52 -5.03 6.40
N LYS A 346 -29.48 -4.64 7.15
CA LYS A 346 -29.35 -3.28 7.73
C LYS A 346 -28.92 -2.24 6.69
N TYR A 347 -28.01 -2.62 5.79
CA TYR A 347 -27.44 -1.75 4.76
C TYR A 347 -27.49 -2.45 3.38
N PRO A 348 -28.64 -2.41 2.68
CA PRO A 348 -28.87 -3.21 1.46
C PRO A 348 -27.98 -2.88 0.26
N HIS A 349 -27.32 -1.72 0.27
CA HIS A 349 -26.42 -1.28 -0.79
C HIS A 349 -24.98 -1.80 -0.64
N LEU A 350 -24.63 -2.42 0.49
CA LEU A 350 -23.29 -2.95 0.71
C LEU A 350 -22.96 -4.08 -0.27
N GLN A 351 -21.73 -4.07 -0.77
CA GLN A 351 -21.25 -5.03 -1.76
C GLN A 351 -20.25 -6.02 -1.14
N PHE A 352 -20.71 -7.24 -0.92
CA PHE A 352 -19.92 -8.33 -0.34
C PHE A 352 -19.17 -9.11 -1.42
N SER A 353 -17.87 -9.34 -1.21
CA SER A 353 -17.07 -10.31 -1.97
C SER A 353 -17.40 -11.75 -1.54
N LYS A 354 -16.95 -12.75 -2.32
CA LYS A 354 -17.17 -14.17 -2.01
C LYS A 354 -16.66 -14.54 -0.60
N ASN A 355 -15.49 -14.02 -0.21
CA ASN A 355 -14.92 -14.30 1.11
C ASN A 355 -15.65 -13.53 2.22
N GLU A 356 -16.08 -12.29 1.94
CA GLU A 356 -16.82 -11.48 2.92
C GLU A 356 -18.20 -12.08 3.25
N GLN A 357 -18.82 -12.86 2.36
CA GLN A 357 -20.09 -13.52 2.61
C GLN A 357 -20.02 -14.54 3.77
N SER A 358 -18.86 -15.15 4.01
CA SER A 358 -18.62 -16.02 5.17
C SER A 358 -17.96 -15.27 6.35
N GLY A 359 -17.92 -13.94 6.29
CA GLY A 359 -17.31 -13.09 7.30
C GLY A 359 -18.18 -12.83 8.52
N THR A 360 -17.51 -12.36 9.58
CA THR A 360 -18.12 -11.77 10.76
C THR A 360 -17.86 -10.27 10.77
N PHE A 361 -18.88 -9.48 11.08
CA PHE A 361 -18.84 -8.03 11.03
C PHE A 361 -19.15 -7.42 12.39
N PHE A 362 -18.49 -6.32 12.72
CA PHE A 362 -18.72 -5.58 13.95
C PHE A 362 -18.88 -4.10 13.64
N GLU A 363 -19.99 -3.53 14.09
CA GLU A 363 -20.26 -2.11 13.95
C GLU A 363 -19.76 -1.36 15.19
N VAL A 364 -18.89 -0.37 14.95
CA VAL A 364 -18.22 0.42 15.98
C VAL A 364 -18.32 1.89 15.58
N GLY A 365 -19.31 2.60 16.12
CA GLY A 365 -19.63 3.96 15.66
C GLY A 365 -20.02 3.95 14.17
N ASN A 366 -19.34 4.76 13.35
CA ASN A 366 -19.54 4.75 11.89
C ASN A 366 -18.61 3.79 11.14
N THR A 367 -17.83 2.98 11.87
CA THR A 367 -16.85 2.05 11.30
C THR A 367 -17.38 0.61 11.36
N ILE A 368 -17.17 -0.13 10.28
CA ILE A 368 -17.43 -1.58 10.23
C ILE A 368 -16.09 -2.29 10.20
N ILE A 369 -15.85 -3.16 11.18
CA ILE A 369 -14.73 -4.10 11.19
C ILE A 369 -15.21 -5.40 10.57
N SER A 370 -14.59 -5.79 9.46
CA SER A 370 -14.89 -7.03 8.73
C SER A 370 -13.80 -8.05 8.99
N ILE A 371 -14.17 -9.26 9.42
CA ILE A 371 -13.24 -10.38 9.62
C ILE A 371 -13.71 -11.54 8.76
N TYR A 372 -12.87 -11.99 7.82
CA TYR A 372 -13.25 -13.10 6.94
C TYR A 372 -12.06 -13.99 6.58
N PRO A 373 -12.30 -15.30 6.36
CA PRO A 373 -11.26 -16.22 5.94
C PRO A 373 -10.90 -16.01 4.47
N GLN A 374 -9.62 -16.16 4.15
CA GLN A 374 -9.10 -16.17 2.80
C GLN A 374 -8.04 -17.25 2.66
N THR A 375 -8.21 -18.11 1.66
CA THR A 375 -7.20 -19.12 1.31
C THR A 375 -5.97 -18.43 0.73
N GLU A 376 -4.83 -18.69 1.34
CA GLU A 376 -3.52 -18.26 0.87
C GLU A 376 -2.67 -19.48 0.54
N TYR A 377 -2.07 -19.44 -0.65
CA TYR A 377 -1.28 -20.52 -1.21
C TYR A 377 0.21 -20.28 -0.97
N TYR A 378 0.96 -21.35 -0.67
CA TYR A 378 2.40 -21.31 -0.50
C TYR A 378 3.08 -22.56 -1.05
N SER A 379 4.36 -22.45 -1.38
CA SER A 379 5.19 -23.58 -1.82
C SER A 379 5.70 -24.37 -0.61
N GLU A 380 5.64 -25.70 -0.67
CA GLU A 380 6.01 -26.59 0.44
C GLU A 380 7.53 -26.69 0.68
N LYS A 381 8.39 -26.39 -0.30
CA LYS A 381 9.84 -26.41 -0.09
C LYS A 381 10.39 -25.05 0.32
N SER A 382 11.04 -25.03 1.49
CA SER A 382 12.02 -24.01 1.84
C SER A 382 13.03 -23.91 0.69
N LEU A 383 13.26 -22.70 0.18
CA LEU A 383 14.41 -22.37 -0.67
C LEU A 383 15.69 -22.53 0.17
N ALA A 384 16.03 -23.75 0.54
CA ALA A 384 17.36 -24.11 0.95
C ALA A 384 18.22 -23.94 -0.30
N VAL A 385 18.99 -22.85 -0.28
CA VAL A 385 19.97 -22.47 -1.30
C VAL A 385 20.83 -23.69 -1.61
N SER A 386 20.69 -24.21 -2.84
CA SER A 386 21.63 -25.14 -3.47
C SER A 386 22.85 -24.40 -3.97
#